data_AF-A0A522AB70-F1
#
_entry.id   AF-A0A522AB70-F1
#
_cell.length_a   1.000
_cell.length_b   1.000
_cell.length_c   1.000
_cell.angle_alpha   90.00
_cell.angle_beta   90.00
_cell.angle_gamma   90.00
#
_symmetry.space_group_name_H-M   'P 1'
#
loop_
_entity.id
_entity.type
_entity.pdbx_description
1 polymer ?
#
loop_
_entity_poly.entity_id
_entity_poly.type
_entity_poly.pdbx_seq_one_letter_code
_entity_poly.pdbx_strand_id
1 'polypeptide(L)'
;MKAFLISLGTVTIAEMGDRTQLLTMMLAARFRKPWPILAGILTATILNHAAAGVVGSLFGAFLTPVVLNGVVGASMIAMALWMLKPDQMDSLPADPGHTGIFTVTFVTFFFAEIGDKTQIATVALAAAYPNLAVVIAGTTLGMMLANTPVVFFGNAFASRLPVKALNYGAAILFAIIGIMFVASAVGHQGTPPVLVR
;
A
#
# COMPACT_ATOMS: atom_id res chain seq x y z
N MET A 1 6.85 -2.10 17.17
CA MET A 1 7.54 -3.04 16.27
C MET A 1 6.57 -3.80 15.34
N LYS A 2 5.56 -4.51 15.86
CA LYS A 2 4.64 -5.33 15.04
C LYS A 2 3.91 -4.55 13.93
N ALA A 3 3.30 -3.41 14.25
CA ALA A 3 2.58 -2.57 13.26
C ALA A 3 3.49 -2.08 12.13
N PHE A 4 4.74 -1.70 12.46
CA PHE A 4 5.74 -1.28 11.48
C PHE A 4 6.05 -2.40 10.48
N LEU A 5 6.40 -3.59 10.98
CA LEU A 5 6.77 -4.73 10.15
C LEU A 5 5.61 -5.24 9.29
N ILE A 6 4.39 -5.24 9.84
CA ILE A 6 3.19 -5.59 9.08
C ILE A 6 2.95 -4.55 7.98
N SER A 7 2.99 -3.26 8.30
CA SER A 7 2.79 -2.20 7.30
C SER A 7 3.84 -2.23 6.20
N LEU A 8 5.11 -2.40 6.59
CA LEU A 8 6.24 -2.52 5.66
C LEU A 8 6.07 -3.75 4.77
N GLY A 9 5.85 -4.93 5.35
CA GLY A 9 5.71 -6.17 4.59
C GLY A 9 4.50 -6.14 3.66
N THR A 10 3.34 -5.70 4.16
CA THR A 10 2.10 -5.59 3.39
C THR A 10 2.27 -4.67 2.19
N VAL A 11 2.78 -3.44 2.38
CA VAL A 11 2.94 -2.51 1.25
C VAL A 11 4.04 -2.93 0.30
N THR A 12 5.17 -3.45 0.80
CA THR A 12 6.24 -3.96 -0.07
C THR A 12 5.72 -5.03 -1.02
N ILE A 13 4.96 -5.98 -0.48
CA ILE A 13 4.43 -7.11 -1.25
C ILE A 13 3.27 -6.66 -2.15
N ALA A 14 2.40 -5.77 -1.67
CA ALA A 14 1.28 -5.23 -2.44
C ALA A 14 1.74 -4.46 -3.68
N GLU A 15 2.86 -3.73 -3.57
CA GLU A 15 3.41 -2.95 -4.67
C GLU A 15 4.10 -3.80 -5.74
N MET A 16 4.61 -4.97 -5.37
CA MET A 16 5.37 -5.82 -6.30
C MET A 16 4.46 -6.37 -7.40
N GLY A 17 4.60 -5.80 -8.61
CA GLY A 17 3.82 -6.15 -9.78
C GLY A 17 2.62 -5.24 -10.03
N ASP A 18 2.46 -4.16 -9.25
CA ASP A 18 1.34 -3.22 -9.41
C ASP A 18 1.64 -2.09 -10.43
N ARG A 19 0.61 -1.32 -10.79
CA ARG A 19 0.64 -0.22 -11.75
C ARG A 19 1.69 0.82 -11.43
N THR A 20 1.80 1.20 -10.18
CA THR A 20 2.80 2.15 -9.64
C THR A 20 4.23 1.64 -9.85
N GLN A 21 4.47 0.33 -9.71
CA GLN A 21 5.77 -0.26 -10.04
C GLN A 21 6.03 -0.29 -11.55
N LEU A 22 5.00 -0.53 -12.38
CA LEU A 22 5.10 -0.39 -13.84
C LEU A 22 5.43 1.05 -14.25
N LEU A 23 4.77 2.04 -13.63
CA LEU A 23 5.05 3.46 -13.82
C LEU A 23 6.52 3.77 -13.46
N THR A 24 7.01 3.27 -12.33
CA THR A 24 8.41 3.41 -11.91
C THR A 24 9.38 2.85 -12.93
N MET A 25 9.10 1.67 -13.51
CA MET A 25 9.91 1.11 -14.59
C MET A 25 9.99 2.03 -15.81
N MET A 26 8.84 2.54 -16.23
CA MET A 26 8.76 3.39 -17.42
C MET A 26 9.50 4.73 -17.17
N LEU A 27 9.34 5.34 -15.99
CA LEU A 27 10.06 6.54 -15.59
C LEU A 27 11.58 6.29 -15.53
N ALA A 28 12.01 5.17 -14.95
CA ALA A 28 13.42 4.80 -14.86
C ALA A 28 14.04 4.57 -16.25
N ALA A 29 13.32 3.87 -17.14
CA ALA A 29 13.75 3.62 -18.51
C ALA A 29 13.84 4.91 -19.34
N ARG A 30 12.87 5.81 -19.19
CA ARG A 30 12.78 7.08 -19.93
C ARG A 30 13.83 8.09 -19.47
N PHE A 31 13.91 8.36 -18.17
CA PHE A 31 14.69 9.47 -17.66
C PHE A 31 16.10 9.07 -17.21
N ARG A 32 16.30 7.83 -16.76
CA ARG A 32 17.60 7.31 -16.30
C ARG A 32 18.25 8.18 -15.21
N LYS A 33 17.44 8.89 -14.42
CA LYS A 33 17.86 9.75 -13.30
C LYS A 33 17.23 9.20 -12.01
N PRO A 34 17.93 8.33 -11.25
CA PRO A 34 17.32 7.61 -10.15
C PRO A 34 16.89 8.53 -9.00
N TRP A 35 17.72 9.51 -8.63
CA TRP A 35 17.46 10.33 -7.45
C TRP A 35 16.22 11.24 -7.56
N PRO A 36 16.01 11.99 -8.67
CA PRO A 36 14.78 12.77 -8.83
C PRO A 36 13.52 11.89 -8.86
N ILE A 37 13.60 10.70 -9.45
CA ILE A 37 12.49 9.73 -9.47
C ILE A 37 12.18 9.27 -8.04
N LEU A 38 13.18 8.80 -7.30
CA LEU A 38 13.01 8.35 -5.91
C LEU A 38 12.48 9.46 -5.00
N ALA A 39 12.96 10.70 -5.16
CA ALA A 39 12.46 11.83 -4.40
C ALA A 39 10.98 12.12 -4.74
N GLY A 40 10.59 12.02 -6.02
CA GLY A 40 9.21 12.18 -6.45
C GLY A 40 8.29 11.11 -5.87
N ILE A 41 8.69 9.83 -5.96
CA ILE A 41 7.97 8.68 -5.37
C ILE A 41 7.82 8.89 -3.87
N LEU A 42 8.93 9.11 -3.15
CA LEU A 42 8.92 9.31 -1.70
C LEU A 42 7.95 10.42 -1.27
N THR A 43 7.98 11.55 -1.98
CA THR A 43 7.12 12.69 -1.64
C THR A 43 5.64 12.37 -1.91
N ALA A 44 5.34 11.74 -3.05
CA ALA A 44 3.98 11.33 -3.39
C ALA A 44 3.43 10.34 -2.35
N THR A 45 4.22 9.30 -2.05
CA THR A 45 3.90 8.26 -1.08
C THR A 45 3.69 8.84 0.32
N ILE A 46 4.58 9.70 0.84
CA ILE A 46 4.37 10.30 2.16
C ILE A 46 3.02 11.03 2.23
N LEU A 47 2.68 11.81 1.20
CA LEU A 47 1.41 12.54 1.18
C LEU A 47 0.21 11.59 1.09
N ASN A 48 0.23 10.60 0.19
CA ASN A 48 -0.86 9.65 0.02
C ASN A 48 -1.05 8.76 1.24
N HIS A 49 0.03 8.21 1.78
CA HIS A 49 -0.03 7.35 2.97
C HIS A 49 -0.38 8.13 4.23
N ALA A 50 0.05 9.39 4.36
CA ALA A 50 -0.39 10.24 5.46
C ALA A 50 -1.89 10.56 5.35
N ALA A 51 -2.37 10.92 4.16
CA ALA A 51 -3.80 11.19 3.94
C ALA A 51 -4.65 9.94 4.23
N ALA A 52 -4.28 8.79 3.64
CA ALA A 52 -4.91 7.50 3.89
C ALA A 52 -4.87 7.10 5.37
N GLY A 53 -3.74 7.33 6.02
CA GLY A 53 -3.57 7.02 7.43
C GLY A 53 -4.44 7.90 8.34
N VAL A 54 -4.53 9.21 8.06
CA VAL A 54 -5.44 10.12 8.77
C VAL A 54 -6.88 9.66 8.59
N VAL A 55 -7.30 9.39 7.34
CA VAL A 55 -8.63 8.86 7.03
C VAL A 55 -8.90 7.58 7.83
N GLY A 56 -7.98 6.61 7.80
CA GLY A 56 -8.10 5.36 8.56
C GLY A 56 -8.22 5.58 10.07
N SER A 57 -7.40 6.45 10.65
CA SER A 57 -7.45 6.76 12.08
C SER A 57 -8.78 7.43 12.50
N LEU A 58 -9.32 8.32 11.67
CA LEU A 58 -10.60 8.98 11.91
C LEU A 58 -11.74 7.97 11.81
N PHE A 59 -11.79 7.14 10.76
CA PHE A 59 -12.77 6.08 10.64
C PHE A 59 -12.71 5.11 11.83
N GLY A 60 -11.50 4.70 12.23
CA GLY A 60 -11.30 3.81 13.37
C GLY A 60 -11.84 4.36 14.70
N ALA A 61 -11.81 5.69 14.89
CA ALA A 61 -12.28 6.33 16.11
C ALA A 61 -13.81 6.29 16.30
N PHE A 62 -14.59 6.12 15.22
CA PHE A 62 -16.05 6.11 15.27
C PHE A 62 -16.66 4.70 15.26
N LEU A 63 -15.85 3.65 15.10
CA LEU A 63 -16.33 2.28 14.98
C LEU A 63 -16.14 1.50 16.28
N THR A 64 -17.13 0.67 16.62
CA THR A 64 -16.95 -0.30 17.71
C THR A 64 -15.89 -1.33 17.33
N PRO A 65 -15.20 -1.97 18.29
CA PRO A 65 -14.17 -2.96 17.98
C PRO A 65 -14.65 -4.10 17.07
N VAL A 66 -15.90 -4.54 17.22
CA VAL A 66 -16.52 -5.57 16.37
C VAL A 66 -16.66 -5.07 14.93
N VAL A 67 -17.21 -3.87 14.74
CA VAL A 67 -17.43 -3.31 13.40
C VAL A 67 -16.09 -2.97 12.73
N LEU A 68 -15.16 -2.36 13.47
CA LEU A 68 -13.81 -2.05 12.98
C LEU A 68 -13.10 -3.31 12.48
N ASN A 69 -13.05 -4.35 13.30
CA ASN A 69 -12.40 -5.61 12.94
C ASN A 69 -13.11 -6.30 11.76
N GLY A 70 -14.44 -6.22 11.70
CA GLY A 70 -15.22 -6.74 10.57
C GLY A 70 -14.92 -6.02 9.26
N VAL A 71 -14.92 -4.68 9.27
CA VAL A 71 -14.67 -3.84 8.08
C VAL A 71 -13.22 -3.98 7.61
N VAL A 72 -12.24 -3.89 8.52
CA VAL A 72 -10.82 -4.12 8.19
C VAL A 72 -10.64 -5.53 7.61
N GLY A 73 -11.18 -6.54 8.28
CA GLY A 73 -11.09 -7.93 7.83
C GLY A 73 -11.67 -8.15 6.44
N ALA A 74 -12.89 -7.66 6.20
CA ALA A 74 -13.55 -7.73 4.90
C ALA A 74 -12.77 -6.98 3.81
N SER A 75 -12.22 -5.80 4.12
CA SER A 75 -11.40 -5.02 3.17
C SER A 75 -10.13 -5.77 2.79
N MET A 76 -9.46 -6.43 3.73
CA MET A 76 -8.26 -7.24 3.44
C MET A 76 -8.58 -8.47 2.60
N ILE A 77 -9.73 -9.12 2.83
CA ILE A 77 -10.18 -10.24 1.98
C ILE A 77 -10.51 -9.75 0.56
N ALA A 78 -11.21 -8.61 0.43
CA ALA A 78 -11.48 -8.01 -0.88
C ALA A 78 -10.18 -7.67 -1.62
N MET A 79 -9.20 -7.11 -0.90
CA MET A 79 -7.85 -6.85 -1.40
C MET A 79 -7.13 -8.11 -1.85
N ALA A 80 -7.23 -9.21 -1.09
CA ALA A 80 -6.66 -10.50 -1.47
C ALA A 80 -7.19 -10.99 -2.83
N LEU A 81 -8.50 -10.88 -3.05
CA LEU A 81 -9.12 -11.23 -4.32
C LEU A 81 -8.67 -10.28 -5.44
N TRP A 82 -8.53 -8.98 -5.16
CA TRP A 82 -8.07 -7.99 -6.13
C TRP A 82 -6.59 -8.19 -6.52
N MET A 83 -5.75 -8.74 -5.64
CA MET A 83 -4.37 -9.09 -5.97
C MET A 83 -4.25 -10.18 -7.05
N LEU A 84 -5.28 -11.03 -7.21
CA LEU A 84 -5.29 -12.06 -8.25
C LEU A 84 -5.49 -11.50 -9.67
N LYS A 85 -6.01 -10.27 -9.79
CA LYS A 85 -6.15 -9.59 -11.07
C LYS A 85 -4.84 -8.85 -11.40
N PRO A 86 -4.15 -9.20 -12.51
CA PRO A 86 -2.95 -8.49 -12.93
C PRO A 86 -3.26 -7.04 -13.29
N ASP A 87 -2.38 -6.13 -12.88
CA ASP A 87 -2.46 -4.73 -13.21
C ASP A 87 -1.70 -4.40 -14.50
N GLN A 88 -2.14 -3.34 -15.18
CA GLN A 88 -1.57 -2.84 -16.42
C GLN A 88 -1.46 -1.32 -16.35
N MET A 89 -0.47 -0.77 -17.03
CA MET A 89 -0.28 0.68 -17.21
C MET A 89 -0.30 0.99 -18.71
N ASP A 90 -1.29 1.78 -19.13
CA ASP A 90 -1.58 1.99 -20.55
C ASP A 90 -0.59 2.93 -21.23
N SER A 91 -0.05 3.93 -20.52
CA SER A 91 1.00 4.80 -21.04
C SER A 91 1.64 5.65 -19.94
N LEU A 92 2.85 6.13 -20.20
CA LEU A 92 3.39 7.26 -19.46
C LEU A 92 2.60 8.52 -19.85
N PRO A 93 2.39 9.45 -18.90
CA PRO A 93 1.90 10.78 -19.25
C PRO A 93 2.83 11.48 -20.26
N ALA A 94 2.21 12.37 -21.04
CA ALA A 94 2.82 13.07 -22.17
C ALA A 94 4.14 13.76 -21.82
N ASP A 95 4.93 14.08 -22.84
CA ASP A 95 6.26 14.67 -22.66
C ASP A 95 6.21 15.93 -21.79
N PRO A 96 6.94 15.99 -20.66
CA PRO A 96 6.79 17.09 -19.72
C PRO A 96 7.32 18.44 -20.22
N GLY A 97 7.92 18.47 -21.42
CA GLY A 97 8.64 19.61 -21.94
C GLY A 97 9.75 20.04 -20.98
N HIS A 98 9.62 21.23 -20.41
CA HIS A 98 10.57 21.81 -19.45
C HIS A 98 10.30 21.43 -17.99
N THR A 99 9.26 20.62 -17.70
CA THR A 99 8.92 20.22 -16.34
C THR A 99 9.99 19.26 -15.78
N GLY A 100 10.47 19.53 -14.56
CA GLY A 100 11.50 18.71 -13.91
C GLY A 100 11.04 17.27 -13.62
N ILE A 101 11.97 16.32 -13.72
CA ILE A 101 11.72 14.87 -13.53
C ILE A 101 11.07 14.59 -12.17
N PHE A 102 11.52 15.28 -11.11
CA PHE A 102 10.91 15.18 -9.79
C PHE A 102 9.41 15.48 -9.83
N THR A 103 9.01 16.61 -10.40
CA THR A 103 7.62 17.07 -10.46
C THR A 103 6.76 16.10 -11.27
N VAL A 104 7.30 15.62 -12.39
CA VAL A 104 6.63 14.61 -13.22
C VAL A 104 6.39 13.36 -12.40
N THR A 105 7.45 12.77 -11.82
CA THR A 105 7.32 11.57 -11.01
C THR A 105 6.34 11.78 -9.86
N PHE A 106 6.50 12.86 -9.09
CA PHE A 106 5.62 13.21 -7.97
C PHE A 106 4.15 13.25 -8.39
N VAL A 107 3.78 14.07 -9.39
CA VAL A 107 2.39 14.23 -9.82
C VAL A 107 1.82 12.91 -10.30
N THR A 108 2.58 12.19 -11.12
CA THR A 108 2.09 10.97 -11.77
C THR A 108 1.92 9.83 -10.78
N PHE A 109 2.86 9.69 -9.84
CA PHE A 109 2.80 8.67 -8.79
C PHE A 109 1.71 9.01 -7.79
N PHE A 110 1.59 10.30 -7.41
CA PHE A 110 0.56 10.78 -6.50
C PHE A 110 -0.83 10.42 -7.00
N PHE A 111 -1.15 10.76 -8.26
CA PHE A 111 -2.46 10.44 -8.85
C PHE A 111 -2.64 8.95 -9.13
N ALA A 112 -1.58 8.20 -9.44
CA ALA A 112 -1.66 6.76 -9.65
C ALA A 112 -2.05 6.00 -8.38
N GLU A 113 -1.63 6.48 -7.20
CA GLU A 113 -1.96 5.88 -5.91
C GLU A 113 -3.36 6.27 -5.38
N ILE A 114 -4.02 7.30 -5.92
CA ILE A 114 -5.36 7.69 -5.44
C ILE A 114 -6.37 6.59 -5.76
N GLY A 115 -6.95 6.03 -4.70
CA GLY A 115 -7.95 4.96 -4.77
C GLY A 115 -7.36 3.59 -5.12
N ASP A 116 -6.04 3.44 -5.03
CA ASP A 116 -5.38 2.18 -5.33
C ASP A 116 -5.47 1.17 -4.16
N LYS A 117 -4.95 -0.03 -4.45
CA LYS A 117 -4.84 -1.14 -3.52
C LYS A 117 -4.06 -0.76 -2.26
N THR A 118 -2.91 -0.14 -2.45
CA THR A 118 -1.97 0.23 -1.38
C THR A 118 -2.56 1.27 -0.43
N GLN A 119 -3.38 2.18 -0.95
CA GLN A 119 -4.10 3.20 -0.19
C GLN A 119 -5.19 2.58 0.67
N ILE A 120 -6.00 1.66 0.12
CA ILE A 120 -7.00 0.90 0.89
C ILE A 120 -6.32 0.10 2.01
N ALA A 121 -5.20 -0.56 1.70
CA ALA A 121 -4.40 -1.27 2.70
C ALA A 121 -3.93 -0.34 3.83
N THR A 122 -3.46 0.85 3.47
CA THR A 122 -2.98 1.86 4.43
C THR A 122 -4.10 2.39 5.33
N VAL A 123 -5.29 2.67 4.77
CA VAL A 123 -6.48 3.07 5.55
C VAL A 123 -6.81 1.99 6.58
N ALA A 124 -6.89 0.73 6.14
CA ALA A 124 -7.25 -0.38 7.00
C ALA A 124 -6.21 -0.62 8.12
N LEU A 125 -4.92 -0.55 7.78
CA LEU A 125 -3.84 -0.68 8.76
C LEU A 125 -3.84 0.48 9.77
N ALA A 126 -4.08 1.71 9.33
CA ALA A 126 -4.16 2.87 10.21
C ALA A 126 -5.40 2.86 11.11
N ALA A 127 -6.51 2.28 10.65
CA ALA A 127 -7.70 2.05 11.47
C ALA A 127 -7.45 0.96 12.53
N ALA A 128 -6.63 -0.05 12.20
CA ALA A 128 -6.37 -1.19 13.05
C ALA A 128 -5.26 -0.98 14.10
N TYR A 129 -4.31 -0.08 13.84
CA TYR A 129 -3.16 0.15 14.71
C TYR A 129 -3.14 1.58 15.27
N PRO A 130 -2.95 1.76 16.60
CA PRO A 130 -3.11 3.05 17.25
C PRO A 130 -2.00 4.06 16.91
N ASN A 131 -0.82 3.61 16.51
CA ASN A 131 0.31 4.48 16.22
C ASN A 131 0.41 4.79 14.72
N LEU A 132 -0.25 5.87 14.31
CA LEU A 132 -0.32 6.33 12.93
C LEU A 132 1.07 6.60 12.32
N ALA A 133 1.96 7.26 13.04
CA ALA A 133 3.31 7.58 12.54
C ALA A 133 4.10 6.30 12.20
N VAL A 134 3.93 5.24 13.00
CA VAL A 134 4.58 3.95 12.76
C VAL A 134 4.00 3.24 11.53
N VAL A 135 2.68 3.34 11.30
CA VAL A 135 2.04 2.79 10.09
C VAL A 135 2.50 3.55 8.85
N ILE A 136 2.50 4.88 8.88
CA ILE A 136 2.96 5.71 7.76
C ILE A 136 4.43 5.43 7.46
N ALA A 137 5.29 5.35 8.49
CA ALA A 137 6.71 5.04 8.30
C ALA A 137 6.91 3.65 7.69
N GLY A 138 6.18 2.63 8.19
CA GLY A 138 6.26 1.26 7.67
C GLY A 138 5.79 1.17 6.22
N THR A 139 4.62 1.73 5.91
CA THR A 139 4.05 1.74 4.55
C THR A 139 4.94 2.50 3.57
N THR A 140 5.41 3.71 3.93
CA THR A 140 6.33 4.51 3.11
C THR A 140 7.63 3.76 2.85
N LEU A 141 8.24 3.15 3.86
CA LEU A 141 9.46 2.37 3.65
C LEU A 141 9.21 1.13 2.80
N GLY A 142 8.07 0.45 2.97
CA GLY A 142 7.70 -0.67 2.11
C GLY A 142 7.57 -0.26 0.64
N MET A 143 6.96 0.90 0.40
CA MET A 143 6.84 1.50 -0.93
C MET A 143 8.21 1.73 -1.58
N MET A 144 9.12 2.34 -0.83
CA MET A 144 10.46 2.64 -1.29
C MET A 144 11.27 1.35 -1.51
N LEU A 145 11.10 0.34 -0.66
CA LEU A 145 11.76 -0.95 -0.82
C LEU A 145 11.34 -1.66 -2.11
N ALA A 146 10.06 -1.58 -2.48
CA ALA A 146 9.55 -2.17 -3.72
C ALA A 146 10.00 -1.41 -4.98
N ASN A 147 10.04 -0.07 -4.93
CA ASN A 147 10.34 0.77 -6.08
C ASN A 147 11.83 1.06 -6.29
N THR A 148 12.63 1.12 -5.22
CA THR A 148 14.06 1.48 -5.33
C THR A 148 14.86 0.55 -6.25
N PRO A 149 14.76 -0.79 -6.13
CA PRO A 149 15.46 -1.71 -7.03
C PRO A 149 15.04 -1.49 -8.50
N VAL A 150 13.76 -1.21 -8.73
CA VAL A 150 13.22 -0.93 -10.07
C VAL A 150 13.82 0.34 -10.65
N VAL A 151 13.98 1.39 -9.84
CA VAL A 151 14.59 2.65 -10.30
C VAL A 151 16.06 2.48 -10.71
N PHE A 152 16.83 1.67 -9.96
CA PHE A 152 18.26 1.45 -10.25
C PHE A 152 18.52 0.43 -11.36
N PHE A 153 17.73 -0.65 -11.41
CA PHE A 153 18.00 -1.79 -12.29
C PHE A 153 17.02 -1.92 -13.46
N GLY A 154 15.90 -1.17 -13.45
CA GLY A 154 14.94 -1.09 -14.54
C GLY A 154 14.43 -2.45 -15.01
N ASN A 155 14.34 -2.60 -16.34
CA ASN A 155 13.78 -3.80 -16.98
C ASN A 155 14.58 -5.09 -16.67
N ALA A 156 15.87 -4.99 -16.33
CA ALA A 156 16.69 -6.15 -15.99
C ALA A 156 16.28 -6.79 -14.66
N PHE A 157 15.77 -5.99 -13.71
CA PHE A 157 15.20 -6.49 -12.47
C PHE A 157 13.78 -6.99 -12.68
N ALA A 158 12.95 -6.22 -13.37
CA ALA A 158 11.54 -6.57 -13.56
C ALA A 158 11.31 -7.83 -14.39
N SER A 159 12.10 -8.06 -15.44
CA SER A 159 12.01 -9.28 -16.25
C SER A 159 12.34 -10.57 -15.49
N ARG A 160 12.96 -10.45 -14.30
CA ARG A 160 13.31 -11.58 -13.43
C ARG A 160 12.34 -11.76 -12.26
N LEU A 161 11.41 -10.83 -12.04
CA LEU A 161 10.44 -10.94 -10.96
C LEU A 161 9.34 -11.93 -11.35
N PRO A 162 9.06 -12.96 -10.51
CA PRO A 162 7.94 -13.85 -10.73
C PRO A 162 6.63 -13.16 -10.29
N VAL A 163 6.18 -12.15 -11.05
CA VAL A 163 5.03 -11.29 -10.71
C VAL A 163 3.80 -12.09 -10.29
N LYS A 164 3.48 -13.19 -10.99
CA LYS A 164 2.36 -14.07 -10.61
C LYS A 164 2.53 -14.63 -9.19
N ALA A 165 3.72 -15.12 -8.85
CA ALA A 165 3.99 -15.67 -7.52
C ALA A 165 3.94 -14.60 -6.43
N LEU A 166 4.42 -13.38 -6.74
CA LEU A 166 4.34 -12.23 -5.84
C LEU A 166 2.87 -11.83 -5.59
N ASN A 167 2.05 -11.75 -6.64
CA ASN A 167 0.61 -11.49 -6.51
C ASN A 167 -0.11 -12.57 -5.69
N TYR A 168 0.22 -13.85 -5.88
CA TYR A 168 -0.31 -14.93 -5.03
C TYR A 168 0.16 -14.81 -3.58
N GLY A 169 1.43 -14.47 -3.35
CA GLY A 169 1.97 -14.20 -2.02
C GLY A 169 1.25 -13.03 -1.32
N ALA A 170 1.00 -11.94 -2.06
CA ALA A 170 0.21 -10.80 -1.61
C ALA A 170 -1.21 -11.22 -1.25
N ALA A 171 -1.89 -11.94 -2.16
CA ALA A 171 -3.24 -12.44 -1.93
C ALA A 171 -3.33 -13.30 -0.66
N ILE A 172 -2.38 -14.22 -0.45
CA ILE A 172 -2.31 -15.05 0.75
C ILE A 172 -2.10 -14.18 2.00
N LEU A 173 -1.17 -13.23 1.96
CA LEU A 173 -0.91 -12.33 3.09
C LEU A 173 -2.17 -11.53 3.47
N PHE A 174 -2.82 -10.91 2.50
CA PHE A 174 -4.05 -10.15 2.70
C PHE A 174 -5.19 -11.04 3.20
N ALA A 175 -5.33 -12.27 2.69
CA ALA A 175 -6.32 -13.21 3.17
C ALA A 175 -6.07 -13.60 4.63
N ILE A 176 -4.82 -13.90 5.01
CA ILE A 176 -4.45 -14.23 6.40
C ILE A 176 -4.76 -13.06 7.33
N ILE A 177 -4.33 -11.84 6.97
CA ILE A 177 -4.64 -10.63 7.76
C ILE A 177 -6.15 -10.46 7.89
N GLY A 178 -6.89 -10.57 6.78
CA GLY A 178 -8.33 -10.41 6.77
C GLY A 178 -9.07 -11.42 7.66
N ILE A 179 -8.70 -12.70 7.57
CA ILE A 179 -9.26 -13.77 8.40
C ILE A 179 -8.97 -13.52 9.88
N MET A 180 -7.76 -13.09 10.25
CA MET A 180 -7.43 -12.76 11.64
C MET A 180 -8.31 -11.63 12.20
N PHE A 181 -8.57 -10.59 11.40
CA PHE A 181 -9.46 -9.49 11.80
C PHE A 181 -10.91 -9.94 11.91
N VAL A 182 -11.42 -10.72 10.97
CA VAL A 182 -12.78 -11.29 11.05
C VAL A 182 -12.93 -12.19 12.29
N ALA A 183 -11.97 -13.07 12.54
CA ALA A 183 -11.97 -13.92 13.74
C ALA A 183 -11.97 -13.10 15.03
N SER A 184 -11.20 -12.00 15.06
CA SER A 184 -11.20 -11.06 16.18
C SER A 184 -12.56 -10.40 16.38
N ALA A 185 -13.27 -10.02 15.31
CA ALA A 185 -14.62 -9.46 15.38
C ALA A 185 -15.64 -10.44 16.00
N VAL A 186 -15.58 -11.72 15.61
CA VAL A 186 -16.47 -12.77 16.14
C VAL A 186 -16.14 -13.08 17.61
N GLY A 187 -14.86 -13.16 17.97
CA GLY A 187 -14.43 -13.41 19.35
C GLY A 187 -14.89 -12.36 20.36
N HIS A 188 -15.02 -11.09 19.94
CA HIS A 188 -15.56 -10.01 20.79
C HIS A 188 -17.05 -10.17 21.10
N GLN A 189 -17.82 -10.96 20.35
CA GLN A 189 -19.23 -11.23 20.65
C GLN A 189 -19.41 -12.27 21.77
N GLY A 190 -18.36 -13.00 22.14
CA GLY A 190 -18.40 -14.04 23.18
C GLY A 190 -18.12 -13.56 24.61
N THR A 191 -17.80 -12.28 24.81
CA THR A 191 -17.61 -11.71 26.16
C THR A 191 -18.91 -11.06 26.63
N PRO A 192 -19.62 -11.62 27.62
CA PRO A 192 -20.79 -10.94 28.17
C PRO A 192 -20.37 -9.58 28.75
N PRO A 193 -21.26 -8.56 28.73
CA PRO A 193 -20.96 -7.30 29.38
C PRO A 193 -20.68 -7.60 30.86
N VAL A 194 -19.48 -7.27 31.33
CA VAL A 194 -19.20 -7.22 32.76
C VAL A 194 -20.07 -6.08 33.30
N LEU A 195 -21.23 -6.44 33.84
CA LEU A 195 -22.03 -5.55 34.66
C LEU A 195 -21.19 -5.22 35.90
N VAL A 196 -20.37 -4.17 35.80
CA VAL A 196 -19.76 -3.53 36.96
C VAL A 196 -20.91 -2.85 37.69
N ARG A 197 -21.38 -3.48 38.77
CA ARG A 197 -22.22 -2.88 39.80
C ARG A 197 -21.41 -1.87 40.61
#